data_AF-A0A7T5EL05-F1
#
_entry.id   AF-A0A7T5EL05-F1
#
_cell.length_a   1.000
_cell.length_b   1.000
_cell.length_c   1.000
_cell.angle_alpha   90.00
_cell.angle_beta   90.00
_cell.angle_gamma   90.00
#
_symmetry.space_group_name_H-M   'P 1'
#
loop_
_entity.id
_entity.type
_entity.pdbx_description
1 polymer ?
#
loop_
_entity_poly.entity_id
_entity_poly.type
_entity_poly.pdbx_seq_one_letter_code
_entity_poly.pdbx_strand_id
1 'polypeptide(L)'
;MKIKTAMTIVLVAIAVAFLAFYGATSNHDDLYASESEYPTVSTRALMDSMYSSIEEMYADADVVAEIKIIDQSVEMVRETAAQTVSKAAITELYKGDRALQEMVIAEVGGPVDYGKVAINKPSTGQHQAKIVEQTVVDSPVMKKGNAYLVFLRKNQKSDTYSPLGGVQGKVRIRDDRVVYTIKKEVLEENEDVFFLQKEYGGKIKKELIRKIISLQQKEKE
;
A
#
# COMPACT_ATOMS: atom_id res chain seq x y z
N MET A 1 -13.09 51.72 -27.08
CA MET A 1 -14.00 50.79 -26.36
C MET A 1 -13.58 49.33 -26.66
N LYS A 2 -12.50 48.83 -26.04
CA LYS A 2 -11.92 47.48 -26.28
C LYS A 2 -11.44 46.81 -24.99
N ILE A 3 -12.02 47.17 -23.84
CA ILE A 3 -11.54 46.72 -22.51
C ILE A 3 -12.46 45.63 -21.92
N LYS A 4 -13.68 45.44 -22.46
CA LYS A 4 -14.65 44.48 -21.88
C LYS A 4 -14.44 43.02 -22.29
N THR A 5 -13.74 42.74 -23.39
CA THR A 5 -13.61 41.37 -23.91
C THR A 5 -12.42 40.59 -23.34
N ALA A 6 -11.34 41.27 -22.94
CA ALA A 6 -10.16 40.64 -22.38
C ALA A 6 -10.39 40.10 -20.95
N MET A 7 -11.21 40.78 -20.15
CA MET A 7 -11.48 40.39 -18.76
C MET A 7 -12.34 39.12 -18.66
N THR A 8 -13.23 38.87 -19.63
CA THR A 8 -14.10 37.69 -19.66
C THR A 8 -13.33 36.42 -20.02
N ILE A 9 -12.31 36.52 -20.89
CA ILE A 9 -11.50 35.36 -21.31
C ILE A 9 -10.60 34.88 -20.17
N VAL A 10 -10.07 35.80 -19.34
CA VAL A 10 -9.23 35.46 -18.19
C VAL A 10 -10.05 34.77 -17.08
N LEU A 11 -11.31 35.19 -16.85
CA LEU A 11 -12.19 34.56 -15.86
C LEU A 11 -12.64 33.15 -16.27
N VAL A 12 -12.89 32.90 -17.56
CA VAL A 12 -13.24 31.55 -18.05
C VAL A 12 -12.03 30.61 -17.99
N ALA A 13 -10.82 31.09 -18.29
CA ALA A 13 -9.60 30.29 -18.16
C ALA A 13 -9.30 29.90 -16.70
N ILE A 14 -9.55 30.80 -15.73
CA ILE A 14 -9.40 30.51 -14.30
C ILE A 14 -10.49 29.53 -13.82
N ALA A 15 -11.72 29.62 -14.32
CA ALA A 15 -12.79 28.68 -13.97
C ALA A 15 -12.57 27.28 -14.56
N VAL A 16 -12.02 27.16 -15.78
CA VAL A 16 -11.63 25.87 -16.37
C VAL A 16 -10.40 25.29 -15.68
N ALA A 17 -9.44 26.12 -15.26
CA ALA A 17 -8.33 25.67 -14.43
C ALA A 17 -8.78 25.26 -13.01
N PHE A 18 -9.75 25.94 -12.42
CA PHE A 18 -10.34 25.55 -11.13
C PHE A 18 -11.20 24.29 -11.25
N LEU A 19 -11.92 24.07 -12.35
CA LEU A 19 -12.66 22.82 -12.59
C LEU A 19 -11.72 21.65 -12.93
N ALA A 20 -10.58 21.90 -13.58
CA ALA A 20 -9.52 20.90 -13.73
C ALA A 20 -8.80 20.60 -12.39
N PHE A 21 -8.86 21.51 -11.41
CA PHE A 21 -8.27 21.33 -10.08
C PHE A 21 -9.27 20.77 -9.03
N TYR A 22 -10.58 21.01 -9.21
CA TYR A 22 -11.66 20.43 -8.39
C TYR A 22 -12.24 19.12 -8.94
N GLY A 23 -11.90 18.75 -10.17
CA GLY A 23 -12.45 17.60 -10.89
C GLY A 23 -11.77 16.26 -10.62
N ALA A 24 -11.38 15.97 -9.38
CA ALA A 24 -11.03 14.61 -8.98
C ALA A 24 -11.24 14.42 -7.47
N THR A 25 -12.45 14.69 -6.97
CA THR A 25 -12.92 13.92 -5.81
C THR A 25 -13.13 12.48 -6.30
N SER A 26 -12.04 11.73 -6.38
CA SER A 26 -12.11 10.32 -6.70
C SER A 26 -12.86 9.63 -5.58
N ASN A 27 -14.04 9.08 -5.88
CA ASN A 27 -14.74 8.26 -4.91
C ASN A 27 -13.89 7.04 -4.61
N HIS A 28 -13.80 6.69 -3.33
CA HIS A 28 -13.10 5.48 -2.89
C HIS A 28 -13.56 4.26 -3.68
N ASP A 29 -14.86 4.14 -3.96
CA ASP A 29 -15.45 3.00 -4.69
C ASP A 29 -14.95 2.89 -6.13
N ASP A 30 -14.71 4.02 -6.82
CA ASP A 30 -14.23 4.04 -8.20
C ASP A 30 -12.74 3.65 -8.31
N LEU A 31 -11.98 3.88 -7.23
CA LEU A 31 -10.55 3.59 -7.16
C LEU A 31 -10.19 2.47 -6.18
N TYR A 32 -11.20 1.78 -5.67
CA TYR A 32 -11.01 0.56 -4.91
C TYR A 32 -10.58 -0.55 -5.85
N ALA A 33 -9.45 -1.16 -5.55
CA ALA A 33 -8.88 -2.24 -6.32
C ALA A 33 -8.68 -3.44 -5.39
N SER A 34 -9.70 -4.30 -5.31
CA SER A 34 -9.63 -5.55 -4.55
C SER A 34 -8.38 -6.33 -4.96
N GLU A 35 -7.59 -6.73 -3.98
CA GLU A 35 -6.38 -7.52 -4.20
C GLU A 35 -6.59 -9.01 -3.87
N SER A 36 -7.67 -9.33 -3.15
CA SER A 36 -8.04 -10.71 -2.84
C SER A 36 -9.22 -11.16 -3.69
N GLU A 37 -9.13 -12.39 -4.20
CA GLU A 37 -10.24 -13.14 -4.81
C GLU A 37 -10.93 -14.06 -3.80
N TYR A 38 -10.36 -14.21 -2.60
CA TYR A 38 -10.85 -15.08 -1.53
C TYR A 38 -11.47 -14.27 -0.37
N PRO A 39 -12.38 -14.87 0.41
CA PRO A 39 -12.82 -14.30 1.68
C PRO A 39 -11.62 -14.00 2.58
N THR A 40 -11.61 -12.84 3.23
CA THR A 40 -10.53 -12.42 4.12
C THR A 40 -10.76 -12.91 5.55
N VAL A 41 -9.69 -13.31 6.22
CA VAL A 41 -9.63 -13.53 7.66
C VAL A 41 -8.54 -12.62 8.23
N SER A 42 -8.96 -11.70 9.08
CA SER A 42 -8.12 -10.59 9.55
C SER A 42 -7.53 -10.85 10.93
N THR A 43 -6.24 -10.59 11.09
CA THR A 43 -5.57 -10.55 12.39
C THR A 43 -5.12 -9.13 12.72
N ARG A 44 -5.39 -8.68 13.95
CA ARG A 44 -4.98 -7.36 14.45
C ARG A 44 -3.72 -7.39 15.31
N ALA A 45 -3.27 -8.58 15.73
CA ALA A 45 -2.23 -8.74 16.77
C ALA A 45 -0.77 -8.61 16.25
N LEU A 46 -0.56 -8.22 14.99
CA LEU A 46 0.73 -8.34 14.30
C LEU A 46 1.35 -7.00 13.88
N MET A 47 0.87 -5.88 14.43
CA MET A 47 1.47 -4.58 14.18
C MET A 47 2.61 -4.33 15.18
N ASP A 48 3.85 -4.50 14.73
CA ASP A 48 5.05 -4.35 15.56
C ASP A 48 5.34 -2.87 15.92
N SER A 49 4.84 -1.93 15.13
CA SER A 49 5.01 -0.49 15.33
C SER A 49 3.85 0.25 14.65
N MET A 50 3.44 1.38 15.23
CA MET A 50 2.43 2.27 14.66
C MET A 50 3.08 3.62 14.36
N TYR A 51 3.05 4.01 13.08
CA TYR A 51 3.56 5.28 12.62
C TYR A 51 2.42 6.29 12.52
N SER A 52 2.70 7.51 12.94
CA SER A 52 1.73 8.62 12.95
C SER A 52 1.88 9.57 11.76
N SER A 53 2.99 9.45 11.01
CA SER A 53 3.32 10.35 9.91
C SER A 53 4.28 9.73 8.89
N ILE A 54 4.35 10.33 7.71
CA ILE A 54 5.35 9.97 6.68
C ILE A 54 6.76 10.29 7.17
N GLU A 55 6.94 11.38 7.90
CA GLU A 55 8.22 11.79 8.49
C GLU A 55 8.83 10.67 9.34
N GLU A 56 8.04 10.15 10.29
CA GLU A 56 8.45 9.08 11.20
C GLU A 56 8.77 7.80 10.42
N MET A 57 7.88 7.42 9.50
CA MET A 57 8.03 6.23 8.66
C MET A 57 9.24 6.34 7.73
N TYR A 58 9.48 7.50 7.14
CA TYR A 58 10.62 7.74 6.26
C TYR A 58 11.94 7.71 7.03
N ALA A 59 11.99 8.30 8.22
CA ALA A 59 13.20 8.30 9.06
C ALA A 59 13.62 6.86 9.40
N ASP A 60 12.65 6.00 9.71
CA ASP A 60 12.86 4.63 10.16
C ASP A 60 12.97 3.60 9.02
N ALA A 61 12.65 3.98 7.79
CA ALA A 61 12.77 3.11 6.63
C ALA A 61 14.24 2.95 6.21
N ASP A 62 14.65 1.70 5.99
CA ASP A 62 15.93 1.38 5.34
C ASP A 62 15.85 1.61 3.83
N VAL A 63 14.67 1.35 3.24
CA VAL A 63 14.40 1.54 1.81
C VAL A 63 13.05 2.23 1.60
N VAL A 64 13.03 3.24 0.74
CA VAL A 64 11.80 3.86 0.23
C VAL A 64 11.87 3.84 -1.29
N ALA A 65 10.91 3.18 -1.94
CA ALA A 65 10.98 2.89 -3.37
C ALA A 65 9.59 2.77 -4.03
N GLU A 66 9.54 2.99 -5.33
CA GLU A 66 8.52 2.36 -6.17
C GLU A 66 9.02 0.98 -6.60
N ILE A 67 8.14 -0.01 -6.47
CA ILE A 67 8.43 -1.40 -6.80
C ILE A 67 7.34 -2.01 -7.66
N LYS A 68 7.70 -3.07 -8.40
CA LYS A 68 6.76 -3.98 -9.06
C LYS A 68 6.98 -5.39 -8.57
N ILE A 69 5.92 -6.08 -8.14
CA ILE A 69 6.01 -7.47 -7.72
C ILE A 69 6.13 -8.36 -8.97
N ILE A 70 7.27 -9.03 -9.11
CA ILE A 70 7.58 -9.91 -10.25
C ILE A 70 7.08 -11.31 -9.98
N ASP A 71 7.31 -11.81 -8.76
CA ASP A 71 6.94 -13.15 -8.38
C ASP A 71 6.57 -13.24 -6.90
N GLN A 72 5.84 -14.29 -6.54
CA GLN A 72 5.32 -14.44 -5.20
C GLN A 72 5.12 -15.91 -4.85
N SER A 73 5.41 -16.24 -3.60
CA SER A 73 5.11 -17.53 -2.99
C SER A 73 4.49 -17.32 -1.62
N VAL A 74 3.79 -18.35 -1.14
CA VAL A 74 3.19 -18.36 0.19
C VAL A 74 3.75 -19.53 0.95
N GLU A 75 4.27 -19.25 2.13
CA GLU A 75 4.85 -20.23 3.03
C GLU A 75 4.05 -20.25 4.33
N MET A 76 3.84 -21.44 4.89
CA MET A 76 3.25 -21.59 6.21
C MET A 76 4.37 -21.50 7.24
N VAL A 77 4.39 -20.42 8.03
CA VAL A 77 5.41 -20.22 9.07
C VAL A 77 5.00 -20.88 10.38
N ARG A 78 3.69 -21.18 10.54
CA ARG A 78 3.09 -21.99 11.61
C ARG A 78 1.92 -22.80 11.03
N GLU A 79 1.37 -23.74 11.79
CA GLU A 79 0.21 -24.56 11.37
C GLU A 79 -0.97 -23.72 10.84
N THR A 80 -1.08 -22.46 11.25
CA THR A 80 -2.21 -21.59 10.91
C THR A 80 -1.80 -20.19 10.44
N ALA A 81 -0.52 -19.90 10.21
CA ALA A 81 -0.07 -18.56 9.83
C ALA A 81 0.67 -18.60 8.48
N ALA A 82 0.12 -17.90 7.49
CA ALA A 82 0.77 -17.67 6.22
C ALA A 82 1.72 -16.48 6.27
N GLN A 83 2.81 -16.61 5.53
CA GLN A 83 3.67 -15.51 5.14
C GLN A 83 3.77 -15.52 3.62
N THR A 84 3.59 -14.35 3.04
CA THR A 84 3.76 -14.14 1.61
C THR A 84 5.15 -13.58 1.37
N VAL A 85 5.92 -14.26 0.53
CA VAL A 85 7.27 -13.86 0.13
C VAL A 85 7.23 -13.42 -1.34
N SER A 86 7.51 -12.14 -1.56
CA SER A 86 7.40 -11.47 -2.85
C SER A 86 8.77 -11.06 -3.37
N LYS A 87 9.09 -11.45 -4.61
CA LYS A 87 10.23 -10.88 -5.34
C LYS A 87 9.77 -9.61 -6.03
N ALA A 88 10.46 -8.50 -5.79
CA ALA A 88 10.12 -7.19 -6.33
C ALA A 88 11.30 -6.59 -7.10
N ALA A 89 11.01 -5.97 -8.25
CA ALA A 89 11.95 -5.08 -8.93
C ALA A 89 11.72 -3.64 -8.47
N ILE A 90 12.81 -2.93 -8.21
CA ILE A 90 12.79 -1.50 -7.95
C ILE A 90 12.66 -0.78 -9.28
N THR A 91 11.63 0.06 -9.40
CA THR A 91 11.43 0.92 -10.56
C THR A 91 11.92 2.34 -10.32
N GLU A 92 11.90 2.80 -9.06
CA GLU A 92 12.44 4.10 -8.63
C GLU A 92 12.88 4.01 -7.17
N LEU A 93 14.02 4.61 -6.81
CA LEU A 93 14.58 4.54 -5.46
C LEU A 93 14.68 5.94 -4.83
N TYR A 94 14.05 6.13 -3.68
CA TYR A 94 14.06 7.39 -2.93
C TYR A 94 14.95 7.36 -1.69
N LYS A 95 15.07 6.21 -1.02
CA LYS A 95 15.98 5.97 0.11
C LYS A 95 16.51 4.55 0.04
N GLY A 96 17.78 4.34 0.40
CA GLY A 96 18.45 3.04 0.38
C GLY A 96 19.68 3.00 -0.54
N ASP A 97 20.24 1.81 -0.73
CA ASP A 97 21.41 1.57 -1.58
C ASP A 97 21.03 1.65 -3.07
N ARG A 98 21.71 2.52 -3.83
CA ARG A 98 21.51 2.72 -5.27
C ARG A 98 21.91 1.52 -6.12
N ALA A 99 22.73 0.61 -5.59
CA ALA A 99 23.06 -0.64 -6.26
C ALA A 99 21.91 -1.67 -6.20
N LEU A 100 20.94 -1.48 -5.31
CA LEU A 100 19.80 -2.38 -5.16
C LEU A 100 18.86 -2.22 -6.37
N GLN A 101 18.63 -3.32 -7.11
CA GLN A 101 17.71 -3.36 -8.25
C GLN A 101 16.51 -4.28 -8.00
N GLU A 102 16.68 -5.28 -7.16
CA GLU A 102 15.65 -6.23 -6.76
C GLU A 102 15.69 -6.44 -5.25
N MET A 103 14.59 -6.89 -4.68
CA MET A 103 14.50 -7.24 -3.27
C MET A 103 13.49 -8.36 -3.04
N VAL A 104 13.63 -9.02 -1.90
CA VAL A 104 12.65 -9.98 -1.39
C VAL A 104 11.89 -9.33 -0.24
N ILE A 105 10.57 -9.27 -0.33
CA ILE A 105 9.69 -8.68 0.67
C ILE A 105 8.86 -9.79 1.32
N ALA A 106 8.86 -9.84 2.64
CA ALA A 106 8.06 -10.76 3.43
C ALA A 106 6.94 -10.00 4.14
N GLU A 107 5.70 -10.43 3.89
CA GLU A 107 4.48 -9.90 4.51
C GLU A 107 3.77 -11.01 5.27
N VAL A 108 3.20 -10.70 6.43
CA VAL A 108 2.33 -11.65 7.12
C VAL A 108 0.96 -11.67 6.45
N GLY A 109 0.45 -12.86 6.19
CA GLY A 109 -0.79 -13.09 5.46
C GLY A 109 -0.58 -13.76 4.11
N GLY A 110 -1.64 -13.80 3.32
CA GLY A 110 -1.71 -14.48 2.02
C GLY A 110 -2.76 -15.57 1.97
N PRO A 111 -2.97 -16.17 0.79
CA PRO A 111 -3.97 -17.21 0.59
C PRO A 111 -3.56 -18.53 1.26
N VAL A 112 -4.44 -19.10 2.07
CA VAL A 112 -4.28 -20.38 2.77
C VAL A 112 -5.35 -21.36 2.31
N ASP A 113 -4.92 -22.51 1.80
CA ASP A 113 -5.79 -23.66 1.49
C ASP A 113 -5.90 -24.58 2.71
N TYR A 114 -6.92 -24.37 3.53
CA TYR A 114 -7.15 -25.21 4.73
C TYR A 114 -7.50 -26.66 4.39
N GLY A 115 -7.84 -26.97 3.14
CA GLY A 115 -7.97 -28.36 2.68
C GLY A 115 -6.63 -29.09 2.56
N LYS A 116 -5.50 -28.38 2.62
CA LYS A 116 -4.13 -28.93 2.57
C LYS A 116 -3.37 -28.78 3.89
N VAL A 117 -3.94 -28.07 4.86
CA VAL A 117 -3.37 -27.88 6.19
C VAL A 117 -3.92 -28.96 7.11
N ALA A 118 -3.06 -29.68 7.83
CA ALA A 118 -3.47 -30.67 8.82
C ALA A 118 -4.02 -29.98 10.07
N ILE A 119 -5.27 -29.50 10.02
CA ILE A 119 -5.90 -28.87 11.18
C ILE A 119 -6.40 -29.97 12.12
N ASN A 120 -5.71 -30.15 13.24
CA ASN A 120 -6.17 -30.99 14.34
C ASN A 120 -7.32 -30.30 15.10
N LYS A 121 -8.54 -30.28 14.52
CA LYS A 121 -9.85 -30.32 15.22
C LYS A 121 -11.01 -30.14 14.25
N PRO A 122 -12.09 -30.93 14.36
CA PRO A 122 -13.33 -30.67 13.65
C PRO A 122 -14.08 -29.52 14.35
N SER A 123 -14.19 -28.39 13.68
CA SER A 123 -15.12 -27.33 14.08
C SER A 123 -16.50 -27.69 13.54
N THR A 124 -17.47 -27.82 14.43
CA THR A 124 -18.88 -28.02 14.12
C THR A 124 -19.43 -26.82 13.35
N GLY A 125 -19.85 -27.06 12.10
CA GLY A 125 -20.94 -26.32 11.46
C GLY A 125 -20.59 -24.94 10.93
N GLN A 126 -19.97 -24.89 9.76
CA GLN A 126 -20.29 -23.99 8.63
C GLN A 126 -19.30 -24.36 7.52
N HIS A 127 -19.75 -24.33 6.26
CA HIS A 127 -18.86 -24.54 5.11
C HIS A 127 -17.81 -23.42 5.08
N GLN A 128 -16.70 -23.60 5.79
CA GLN A 128 -15.55 -22.71 5.68
C GLN A 128 -15.06 -22.79 4.24
N ALA A 129 -14.88 -21.63 3.61
CA ALA A 129 -14.25 -21.55 2.29
C ALA A 129 -12.93 -22.33 2.34
N LYS A 130 -12.70 -23.19 1.34
CA LYS A 130 -11.51 -24.06 1.31
C LYS A 130 -10.22 -23.25 1.26
N ILE A 131 -10.26 -22.09 0.62
CA ILE A 131 -9.16 -21.13 0.56
C ILE A 131 -9.64 -19.80 1.14
N VAL A 132 -8.86 -19.22 2.03
CA VAL A 132 -9.08 -17.87 2.58
C VAL A 132 -7.83 -17.03 2.42
N GLU A 133 -7.99 -15.71 2.32
CA GLU A 133 -6.87 -14.77 2.39
C GLU A 133 -6.67 -14.35 3.86
N GLN A 134 -5.53 -14.69 4.45
CA GLN A 134 -5.15 -14.13 5.74
C GLN A 134 -4.62 -12.71 5.54
N THR A 135 -5.10 -11.76 6.34
CA THR A 135 -4.75 -10.34 6.24
C THR A 135 -4.39 -9.76 7.59
N VAL A 136 -3.67 -8.64 7.59
CA VAL A 136 -3.42 -7.85 8.80
C VAL A 136 -4.30 -6.60 8.75
N VAL A 137 -5.22 -6.45 9.71
CA VAL A 137 -6.22 -5.37 9.74
C VAL A 137 -6.95 -5.23 8.38
N ASP A 138 -7.33 -6.37 7.79
CA ASP A 138 -8.00 -6.44 6.47
C ASP A 138 -7.20 -5.85 5.30
N SER A 139 -5.92 -5.55 5.50
CA SER A 139 -5.00 -5.20 4.44
C SER A 139 -4.49 -6.47 3.74
N PRO A 140 -4.81 -6.67 2.45
CA PRO A 140 -4.25 -7.77 1.68
C PRO A 140 -2.74 -7.59 1.49
N VAL A 141 -2.02 -8.70 1.32
CA VAL A 141 -0.60 -8.67 0.92
C VAL A 141 -0.47 -8.08 -0.49
N MET A 142 0.69 -7.52 -0.82
CA MET A 142 0.97 -7.07 -2.19
C MET A 142 0.79 -8.23 -3.18
N LYS A 143 0.39 -7.97 -4.42
CA LYS A 143 0.09 -9.02 -5.41
C LYS A 143 0.99 -8.93 -6.63
N LYS A 144 1.32 -10.11 -7.16
CA LYS A 144 2.11 -10.27 -8.39
C LYS A 144 1.55 -9.42 -9.54
N GLY A 145 2.45 -8.75 -10.26
CA GLY A 145 2.12 -7.89 -11.40
C GLY A 145 1.76 -6.45 -11.03
N ASN A 146 1.39 -6.17 -9.78
CA ASN A 146 1.05 -4.82 -9.32
C ASN A 146 2.29 -4.01 -8.93
N ALA A 147 2.13 -2.68 -8.99
CA ALA A 147 3.12 -1.72 -8.55
C ALA A 147 2.71 -1.07 -7.23
N TYR A 148 3.70 -0.75 -6.40
CA TYR A 148 3.52 -0.18 -5.07
C TYR A 148 4.57 0.89 -4.80
N LEU A 149 4.20 1.90 -4.00
CA LEU A 149 5.17 2.72 -3.28
C LEU A 149 5.29 2.16 -1.86
N VAL A 150 6.52 1.89 -1.42
CA VAL A 150 6.79 1.19 -0.17
C VAL A 150 7.82 1.90 0.69
N PHE A 151 7.63 1.77 2.00
CA PHE A 151 8.55 2.10 3.09
C PHE A 151 8.88 0.80 3.80
N LEU A 152 10.14 0.38 3.70
CA LEU A 152 10.58 -0.95 4.08
C LEU A 152 11.69 -0.90 5.11
N ARG A 153 11.65 -1.86 6.04
CA ARG A 153 12.75 -2.18 6.95
C ARG A 153 13.39 -3.50 6.55
N LYS A 154 14.71 -3.55 6.56
CA LYS A 154 15.48 -4.78 6.36
C LYS A 154 15.37 -5.64 7.63
N ASN A 155 15.04 -6.91 7.44
CA ASN A 155 15.04 -7.85 8.54
C ASN A 155 16.50 -8.10 8.99
N GLN A 156 16.76 -8.05 10.29
CA GLN A 156 18.11 -8.24 10.82
C GLN A 156 18.61 -9.69 10.72
N LYS A 157 17.69 -10.66 10.59
CA LYS A 157 17.98 -12.11 10.61
C LYS A 157 17.86 -12.78 9.25
N SER A 158 17.37 -12.07 8.24
CA SER A 158 17.19 -12.58 6.87
C SER A 158 17.46 -11.48 5.86
N ASP A 159 17.78 -11.82 4.62
CA ASP A 159 17.96 -10.84 3.54
C ASP A 159 16.62 -10.39 2.92
N THR A 160 15.59 -10.31 3.75
CA THR A 160 14.24 -9.91 3.35
C THR A 160 13.90 -8.56 3.94
N TYR A 161 13.00 -7.86 3.28
CA TYR A 161 12.42 -6.60 3.75
C TYR A 161 10.99 -6.82 4.21
N SER A 162 10.48 -5.95 5.08
CA SER A 162 9.08 -5.96 5.49
C SER A 162 8.52 -4.54 5.43
N PRO A 163 7.25 -4.35 5.03
CA PRO A 163 6.59 -3.06 5.12
C PRO A 163 6.60 -2.54 6.55
N LEU A 164 6.93 -1.25 6.71
CA LEU A 164 6.86 -0.61 8.02
C LEU A 164 5.43 -0.62 8.56
N GLY A 165 5.31 -0.86 9.87
CA GLY A 165 4.03 -0.99 10.55
C GLY A 165 3.20 -2.19 10.07
N GLY A 166 3.84 -3.18 9.43
CA GLY A 166 3.21 -4.37 8.86
C GLY A 166 2.42 -4.09 7.57
N VAL A 167 1.54 -3.08 7.59
CA VAL A 167 0.67 -2.70 6.47
C VAL A 167 0.72 -1.22 6.14
N GLN A 168 1.18 -0.36 7.05
CA GLN A 168 1.15 1.10 6.88
C GLN A 168 2.10 1.56 5.79
N GLY A 169 3.27 0.92 5.69
CA GLY A 169 4.36 1.28 4.78
C GLY A 169 4.16 0.86 3.33
N LYS A 170 2.94 0.62 2.88
CA LYS A 170 2.67 0.27 1.47
C LYS A 170 1.42 0.95 0.94
N VAL A 171 1.48 1.40 -0.31
CA VAL A 171 0.31 1.82 -1.08
C VAL A 171 0.42 1.33 -2.51
N ARG A 172 -0.70 0.89 -3.10
CA ARG A 172 -0.72 0.44 -4.48
C ARG A 172 -0.78 1.63 -5.43
N ILE A 173 -0.05 1.51 -6.54
CA ILE A 173 -0.03 2.49 -7.63
C ILE A 173 -0.65 1.88 -8.88
N ARG A 174 -1.61 2.59 -9.50
CA ARG A 174 -2.21 2.25 -10.79
C ARG A 174 -2.44 3.54 -11.58
N ASP A 175 -1.99 3.56 -12.83
CA ASP A 175 -2.16 4.71 -13.75
C ASP A 175 -1.74 6.05 -13.12
N ASP A 176 -0.56 6.08 -12.49
CA ASP A 176 0.01 7.24 -11.80
C ASP A 176 -0.76 7.73 -10.56
N ARG A 177 -1.71 6.94 -10.06
CA ARG A 177 -2.52 7.25 -8.87
C ARG A 177 -2.30 6.25 -7.75
N VAL A 178 -2.44 6.73 -6.52
CA VAL A 178 -2.58 5.86 -5.36
C VAL A 178 -3.99 5.28 -5.37
N VAL A 179 -4.11 3.96 -5.24
CA VAL A 179 -5.42 3.28 -5.23
C VAL A 179 -5.69 2.65 -3.87
N TYR A 180 -6.96 2.59 -3.51
CA TYR A 180 -7.40 1.96 -2.27
C TYR A 180 -7.37 0.44 -2.43
N THR A 181 -6.78 -0.27 -1.47
CA THR A 181 -6.73 -1.73 -1.47
C THR A 181 -7.50 -2.36 -0.32
N ILE A 182 -8.06 -1.52 0.56
CA ILE A 182 -8.96 -1.90 1.64
C ILE A 182 -10.34 -1.32 1.41
N LYS A 183 -11.37 -1.91 2.01
CA LYS A 183 -12.74 -1.38 1.93
C LYS A 183 -12.84 -0.06 2.67
N LYS A 184 -13.80 0.78 2.26
CA LYS A 184 -14.01 2.11 2.84
C LYS A 184 -14.31 2.04 4.34
N GLU A 185 -15.14 1.09 4.77
CA GLU A 185 -15.50 0.93 6.17
C GLU A 185 -14.28 0.56 7.02
N VAL A 186 -13.40 -0.29 6.49
CA VAL A 186 -12.13 -0.66 7.14
C VAL A 186 -11.21 0.55 7.24
N LEU A 187 -11.12 1.36 6.18
CA LEU A 187 -10.33 2.60 6.18
C LEU A 187 -10.82 3.58 7.24
N GLU A 188 -12.14 3.82 7.32
CA GLU A 188 -12.76 4.75 8.27
C GLU A 188 -12.61 4.30 9.73
N GLU A 189 -12.62 2.99 9.99
CA GLU A 189 -12.42 2.44 11.32
C GLU A 189 -10.94 2.41 11.77
N ASN A 190 -10.00 2.45 10.82
CA ASN A 190 -8.56 2.26 11.08
C ASN A 190 -7.74 3.33 10.34
N GLU A 191 -8.22 4.57 10.37
CA GLU A 191 -7.63 5.71 9.65
C GLU A 191 -6.17 5.98 10.02
N ASP A 192 -5.80 5.71 11.27
CA ASP A 192 -4.46 5.81 11.81
C ASP A 192 -3.53 4.74 11.22
N VAL A 193 -4.00 3.50 11.09
CA VAL A 193 -3.27 2.42 10.41
C VAL A 193 -3.07 2.78 8.94
N PHE A 194 -4.12 3.23 8.27
CA PHE A 194 -4.12 3.45 6.82
C PHE A 194 -3.96 4.91 6.41
N PHE A 195 -3.21 5.70 7.19
CA PHE A 195 -3.08 7.14 6.97
C PHE A 195 -2.55 7.48 5.56
N LEU A 196 -1.65 6.67 4.98
CA LEU A 196 -1.21 6.87 3.59
C LEU A 196 -2.36 6.75 2.59
N GLN A 197 -3.23 5.75 2.75
CA GLN A 197 -4.40 5.59 1.88
C GLN A 197 -5.44 6.68 2.15
N LYS A 198 -5.65 7.07 3.40
CA LYS A 198 -6.52 8.20 3.76
C LYS A 198 -6.06 9.51 3.12
N GLU A 199 -4.77 9.82 3.21
CA GLU A 199 -4.22 11.10 2.78
C GLU A 199 -4.00 11.17 1.27
N TYR A 200 -3.59 10.07 0.63
CA TYR A 200 -3.18 10.06 -0.78
C TYR A 200 -4.07 9.23 -1.67
N GLY A 201 -4.98 8.43 -1.13
CA GLY A 201 -5.87 7.57 -1.88
C GLY A 201 -6.66 8.36 -2.94
N GLY A 202 -6.51 7.92 -4.18
CA GLY A 202 -7.10 8.50 -5.37
C GLY A 202 -6.43 9.76 -5.93
N LYS A 203 -5.46 10.32 -5.20
CA LYS A 203 -4.59 11.40 -5.68
C LYS A 203 -3.51 10.88 -6.62
N ILE A 204 -2.92 11.80 -7.36
CA ILE A 204 -1.76 11.52 -8.22
C ILE A 204 -0.55 11.20 -7.34
N LYS A 205 0.17 10.11 -7.63
CA LYS A 205 1.31 9.64 -6.82
C LYS A 205 2.39 10.71 -6.65
N LYS A 206 2.52 11.63 -7.62
CA LYS A 206 3.45 12.76 -7.58
C LYS A 206 3.32 13.61 -6.33
N GLU A 207 2.14 13.69 -5.70
CA GLU A 207 1.97 14.40 -4.43
C GLU A 207 2.71 13.71 -3.27
N LEU A 208 2.55 12.38 -3.17
CA LEU A 208 3.28 11.56 -2.19
C LEU A 208 4.79 11.61 -2.45
N ILE A 209 5.21 11.51 -3.72
CA ILE A 209 6.63 11.61 -4.10
C ILE A 209 7.23 12.96 -3.73
N ARG A 210 6.51 14.08 -3.96
CA ARG A 210 6.99 15.41 -3.55
C ARG A 210 7.26 15.47 -2.05
N LYS A 211 6.38 14.87 -1.23
CA LYS A 211 6.57 14.77 0.20
C LYS A 211 7.84 13.99 0.53
N ILE A 212 8.03 12.81 -0.06
CA ILE A 212 9.21 11.96 0.15
C ILE A 212 10.51 12.69 -0.24
N ILE A 213 10.55 13.33 -1.41
CA ILE A 213 11.72 14.10 -1.87
C ILE A 213 12.05 15.24 -0.89
N SER A 214 11.04 15.92 -0.34
CA SER A 214 11.25 16.98 0.64
C SER A 214 11.92 16.46 1.94
N LEU A 215 11.63 15.22 2.33
CA LEU A 215 12.25 14.58 3.50
C LEU A 215 13.69 14.17 3.20
N GLN A 216 13.96 13.63 2.01
CA GLN A 216 15.31 13.29 1.56
C GLN A 216 16.25 14.51 1.52
N GLN A 217 15.72 15.69 1.18
CA GLN A 217 16.51 16.92 1.19
C GLN A 217 16.89 17.35 2.61
N LYS A 218 15.95 17.27 3.56
CA LYS A 218 16.18 17.61 4.97
C LYS A 218 17.20 16.70 5.65
N GLU A 219 17.31 15.42 5.26
CA GLU A 219 18.35 14.52 5.79
C GLU A 219 19.78 14.89 5.36
N LYS A 220 19.94 15.76 4.33
CA LYS A 220 21.25 16.17 3.80
C LYS A 220 21.73 17.51 4.34
N GLU A 221 20.90 18.23 5.08
CA GLU A 221 21.21 19.49 5.76
C GLU A 221 21.74 19.24 7.16
#